data_AF-A0A7S1XHX7-F1
#
_entry.id   AF-A0A7S1XHX7-F1
#
_cell.length_a   1.000
_cell.length_b   1.000
_cell.length_c   1.000
_cell.angle_alpha   90.00
_cell.angle_beta   90.00
_cell.angle_gamma   90.00
#
_symmetry.space_group_name_H-M   'P 1'
#
loop_
_entity.id
_entity.type
_entity.pdbx_description
1 polymer ?
#
loop_
_entity_poly.entity_id
_entity_poly.type
_entity_poly.pdbx_seq_one_letter_code
_entity_poly.pdbx_strand_id
1 'polypeptide(L)'
;MGFVSSSGARVPQDARRCGKRGAWCDRTSGDVSWERRSWVLTRGRALKCGARGERSAGRRTSLSMQLPKNLAEMVRKFKLVPDPKLRYQQLLFLAKELPPMDDALKTPENKVPGCLSTVFVDVTVNENGEVALAGDSDAQLTKGLIALLIKGLSGATAEEVLALSADFIADSGLSVSLTPGRNNGFLNMLGTIKNKTREALQSSGRESSESHAAEADAIAEDVSDDVVDPSRPVYSAIVRKLQVLKPTVLEIRDDSASHAGHAGAKGLNGESHFAIRVVSSMFSELSVVKRHQLIYALLEDEMRDSIHALQIKALTVDEHDKVKAL
;
A
#
# COMPACT_ATOMS: atom_id res chain seq x y z
N MET A 1 2.09 -64.22 47.03
CA MET A 1 3.31 -63.38 47.15
C MET A 1 4.22 -63.63 45.95
N GLY A 2 4.89 -62.59 45.43
CA GLY A 2 6.09 -62.76 44.60
C GLY A 2 6.01 -62.15 43.20
N PHE A 3 6.84 -61.13 42.99
CA PHE A 3 6.96 -60.21 41.85
C PHE A 3 8.00 -60.70 40.80
N VAL A 4 8.18 -59.91 39.72
CA VAL A 4 9.36 -59.75 38.79
C VAL A 4 9.06 -60.15 37.32
N SER A 5 8.78 -59.16 36.44
CA SER A 5 9.68 -58.51 35.42
C SER A 5 9.66 -59.25 34.07
N SER A 6 9.67 -58.66 32.87
CA SER A 6 10.20 -57.39 32.34
C SER A 6 9.60 -57.13 30.94
N SER A 7 9.49 -55.86 30.51
CA SER A 7 9.92 -55.37 29.17
C SER A 7 9.35 -53.96 28.92
N GLY A 8 10.25 -52.98 28.98
CA GLY A 8 9.96 -51.59 28.61
C GLY A 8 10.04 -51.40 27.10
N ALA A 9 9.05 -50.69 26.54
CA ALA A 9 9.10 -50.20 25.17
C ALA A 9 9.74 -48.79 25.14
N ARG A 10 10.77 -48.65 24.31
CA ARG A 10 11.54 -47.43 24.03
C ARG A 10 10.70 -46.44 23.22
N VAL A 11 10.82 -45.16 23.57
CA VAL A 11 10.33 -44.02 22.78
C VAL A 11 11.35 -43.68 21.69
N PRO A 12 10.98 -43.56 20.40
CA PRO A 12 11.88 -43.11 19.34
C PRO A 12 12.20 -41.60 19.46
N GLN A 13 13.46 -41.23 19.21
CA GLN A 13 14.02 -39.89 19.46
C GLN A 13 13.81 -38.84 18.36
N ASP A 14 13.00 -39.08 17.32
CA ASP A 14 12.84 -38.12 16.20
C ASP A 14 11.37 -37.81 15.85
N ALA A 15 10.66 -37.14 16.76
CA ALA A 15 9.33 -36.59 16.49
C ALA A 15 9.31 -35.07 16.67
N ARG A 16 9.36 -34.32 15.55
CA ARG A 16 9.09 -32.88 15.57
C ARG A 16 7.60 -32.61 15.40
N ARG A 17 7.07 -31.82 16.33
CA ARG A 17 5.67 -31.41 16.42
C ARG A 17 5.35 -30.33 15.39
N CYS A 18 4.44 -30.59 14.46
CA CYS A 18 3.94 -29.60 13.52
C CYS A 18 2.42 -29.40 13.68
N GLY A 19 1.99 -28.16 13.90
CA GLY A 19 0.60 -27.71 13.71
C GLY A 19 -0.43 -28.03 14.80
N LYS A 20 -1.21 -27.00 15.20
CA LYS A 20 -2.40 -27.12 16.04
C LYS A 20 -3.52 -27.79 15.25
N ARG A 21 -3.55 -29.13 15.26
CA ARG A 21 -4.68 -30.05 15.12
C ARG A 21 -4.05 -31.40 14.77
N GLY A 22 -3.96 -32.29 15.76
CA GLY A 22 -3.20 -33.54 15.67
C GLY A 22 -3.65 -34.43 14.51
N ALA A 23 -2.88 -34.40 13.43
CA ALA A 23 -2.96 -35.35 12.33
C ALA A 23 -1.53 -35.81 12.02
N TRP A 24 -1.34 -37.13 11.99
CA TRP A 24 -0.11 -37.77 11.51
C TRP A 24 -0.42 -38.34 10.13
N CYS A 25 0.40 -38.03 9.13
CA CYS A 25 0.35 -38.69 7.82
C CYS A 25 1.48 -39.70 7.75
N ASP A 26 1.14 -40.98 7.61
CA ASP A 26 2.08 -42.01 7.17
C ASP A 26 2.13 -42.01 5.65
N ARG A 27 3.34 -42.12 5.10
CA ARG A 27 3.63 -42.00 3.66
C ARG A 27 4.04 -43.36 3.12
N THR A 28 3.10 -44.29 3.08
CA THR A 28 3.15 -45.48 2.22
C THR A 28 1.72 -45.95 1.92
N SER A 29 1.49 -46.41 0.69
CA SER A 29 0.23 -46.87 0.09
C SER A 29 -0.78 -45.77 -0.28
N GLY A 30 -0.88 -45.48 -1.57
CA GLY A 30 -2.00 -44.73 -2.14
C GLY A 30 -3.20 -45.65 -2.31
N ASP A 31 -4.26 -45.39 -1.54
CA ASP A 31 -5.62 -45.79 -1.86
C ASP A 31 -6.57 -44.91 -1.05
N VAL A 32 -7.54 -44.28 -1.73
CA VAL A 32 -8.49 -43.34 -1.11
C VAL A 32 -9.88 -43.94 -1.22
N SER A 33 -10.29 -44.67 -0.19
CA SER A 33 -11.67 -45.15 -0.03
C SER A 33 -12.47 -44.21 0.87
N TRP A 34 -13.55 -43.65 0.33
CA TRP A 34 -14.53 -42.83 1.05
C TRP A 34 -15.70 -43.71 1.49
N GLU A 35 -15.77 -44.08 2.77
CA GLU A 35 -16.96 -44.72 3.32
C GLU A 35 -17.64 -43.81 4.35
N ARG A 36 -18.84 -43.35 4.01
CA ARG A 36 -19.75 -42.60 4.90
C ARG A 36 -20.19 -43.52 6.03
N ARG A 37 -20.01 -43.11 7.29
CA ARG A 37 -20.78 -43.70 8.41
C ARG A 37 -21.46 -42.66 9.28
N SER A 38 -22.73 -42.99 9.48
CA SER A 38 -23.79 -42.37 10.27
C SER A 38 -23.39 -42.22 11.74
N TRP A 39 -23.69 -41.08 12.34
CA TRP A 39 -23.58 -40.86 13.78
C TRP A 39 -24.91 -41.21 14.45
N VAL A 40 -24.90 -42.29 15.22
CA VAL A 40 -25.94 -42.64 16.19
C VAL A 40 -25.74 -41.79 17.44
N LEU A 41 -26.79 -41.08 17.84
CA LEU A 41 -26.87 -40.28 19.07
C LEU A 41 -26.98 -41.20 20.29
N THR A 42 -25.99 -41.15 21.18
CA THR A 42 -26.14 -41.62 22.57
C THR A 42 -25.99 -40.46 23.55
N ARG A 43 -27.04 -40.25 24.33
CA ARG A 43 -27.13 -39.30 25.45
C ARG A 43 -26.11 -39.64 26.53
N GLY A 44 -25.34 -38.65 26.97
CA GLY A 44 -24.41 -38.72 28.11
C GLY A 44 -24.40 -37.40 28.86
N ARG A 45 -24.38 -37.50 30.20
CA ARG A 45 -24.82 -36.51 31.19
C ARG A 45 -23.73 -35.46 31.51
N ALA A 46 -24.18 -34.36 32.10
CA ALA A 46 -23.48 -33.11 32.38
C ALA A 46 -22.19 -33.22 33.22
N LEU A 47 -21.23 -32.35 32.91
CA LEU A 47 -20.17 -31.90 33.82
C LEU A 47 -20.14 -30.36 33.82
N LYS A 48 -20.45 -29.77 34.98
CA LYS A 48 -20.21 -28.36 35.28
C LYS A 48 -18.70 -28.13 35.43
N CYS A 49 -18.16 -27.11 34.77
CA CYS A 49 -16.87 -26.54 35.12
C CYS A 49 -16.85 -25.02 34.89
N GLY A 50 -16.65 -24.30 36.01
CA GLY A 50 -15.72 -23.18 36.10
C GLY A 50 -16.02 -21.91 35.30
N ALA A 51 -16.81 -21.01 35.89
CA ALA A 51 -16.68 -19.59 35.64
C ALA A 51 -15.35 -19.08 36.21
N ARG A 52 -14.42 -18.65 35.34
CA ARG A 52 -13.45 -17.59 35.64
C ARG A 52 -12.70 -17.17 34.37
N GLY A 53 -12.66 -15.87 34.14
CA GLY A 53 -11.75 -15.24 33.18
C GLY A 53 -12.45 -14.47 32.08
N GLU A 54 -13.10 -13.37 32.46
CA GLU A 54 -13.18 -12.19 31.61
C GLU A 54 -11.79 -11.92 31.02
N ARG A 55 -11.62 -12.22 29.74
CA ARG A 55 -10.61 -11.55 28.92
C ARG A 55 -11.38 -10.69 27.95
N SER A 56 -11.24 -9.40 28.22
CA SER A 56 -11.78 -8.28 27.49
C SER A 56 -12.05 -8.60 26.04
N ALA A 57 -13.30 -8.39 25.65
CA ALA A 57 -13.64 -7.96 24.31
C ALA A 57 -12.64 -6.88 23.88
N GLY A 58 -11.60 -7.29 23.16
CA GLY A 58 -10.84 -6.43 22.29
C GLY A 58 -11.82 -6.01 21.21
N ARG A 59 -12.50 -4.91 21.50
CA ARG A 59 -13.50 -4.26 20.68
C ARG A 59 -12.85 -3.96 19.33
N ARG A 60 -12.98 -4.90 18.39
CA ARG A 60 -12.73 -4.67 16.97
C ARG A 60 -13.93 -3.87 16.45
N THR A 61 -14.13 -2.66 16.99
CA THR A 61 -15.06 -1.68 16.44
C THR A 61 -14.46 -1.21 15.13
N SER A 62 -14.91 -1.87 14.07
CA SER A 62 -15.18 -1.30 12.75
C SER A 62 -14.23 -0.20 12.26
N LEU A 63 -13.22 -0.60 11.49
CA LEU A 63 -12.52 0.25 10.51
C LEU A 63 -13.47 0.85 9.43
N SER A 64 -14.78 0.58 9.51
CA SER A 64 -15.77 0.96 8.51
C SER A 64 -16.34 2.37 8.69
N MET A 65 -15.70 3.28 9.45
CA MET A 65 -16.37 4.50 9.87
C MET A 65 -16.03 5.81 9.16
N GLN A 66 -15.09 5.87 8.20
CA GLN A 66 -14.85 7.12 7.45
C GLN A 66 -14.50 6.89 5.98
N LEU A 67 -15.20 5.98 5.32
CA LEU A 67 -15.21 5.96 3.86
C LEU A 67 -16.38 6.82 3.37
N PRO A 68 -16.18 7.68 2.36
CA PRO A 68 -17.29 8.29 1.65
C PRO A 68 -18.31 7.23 1.24
N LYS A 69 -19.60 7.56 1.35
CA LYS A 69 -20.71 6.61 1.17
C LYS A 69 -20.57 5.81 -0.12
N ASN A 70 -20.26 6.48 -1.24
CA ASN A 70 -20.11 5.85 -2.55
C ASN A 70 -18.92 4.88 -2.57
N LEU A 71 -17.76 5.29 -2.06
CA LEU A 71 -16.58 4.44 -1.96
C LEU A 71 -16.84 3.20 -1.08
N ALA A 72 -17.51 3.37 0.06
CA ALA A 72 -17.85 2.28 0.97
C ALA A 72 -18.70 1.20 0.28
N GLU A 73 -19.70 1.61 -0.51
CA GLU A 73 -20.53 0.69 -1.29
C GLU A 73 -19.72 -0.06 -2.34
N MET A 74 -18.81 0.63 -3.06
CA MET A 74 -17.96 0.01 -4.07
C MET A 74 -17.01 -1.02 -3.44
N VAL A 75 -16.32 -0.66 -2.36
CA VAL A 75 -15.43 -1.57 -1.61
C VAL A 75 -16.19 -2.82 -1.16
N ARG A 76 -17.42 -2.65 -0.66
CA ARG A 76 -18.29 -3.77 -0.28
C ARG A 76 -18.64 -4.66 -1.47
N LYS A 77 -18.96 -4.09 -2.64
CA LYS A 77 -19.24 -4.85 -3.87
C LYS A 77 -18.03 -5.68 -4.31
N PHE A 78 -16.82 -5.11 -4.31
CA PHE A 78 -15.60 -5.86 -4.65
C PHE A 78 -15.33 -7.00 -3.65
N LYS A 79 -15.53 -6.75 -2.36
CA LYS A 79 -15.33 -7.74 -1.30
C LYS A 79 -16.28 -8.93 -1.39
N LEU A 80 -17.49 -8.73 -1.92
CA LEU A 80 -18.48 -9.82 -2.11
C LEU A 80 -18.09 -10.79 -3.23
N VAL A 81 -17.14 -10.45 -4.10
CA VAL A 81 -16.72 -11.30 -5.21
C VAL A 81 -15.51 -12.15 -4.77
N PRO A 82 -15.69 -13.46 -4.52
CA PRO A 82 -14.60 -14.30 -3.99
C PRO A 82 -13.51 -14.60 -5.03
N ASP A 83 -13.87 -14.69 -6.31
CA ASP A 83 -12.92 -15.00 -7.38
C ASP A 83 -12.07 -13.77 -7.76
N PRO A 84 -10.73 -13.83 -7.64
CA PRO A 84 -9.82 -12.77 -8.09
C PRO A 84 -10.01 -12.37 -9.56
N LYS A 85 -10.34 -13.32 -10.45
CA LYS A 85 -10.55 -13.05 -11.87
C LYS A 85 -11.80 -12.21 -12.11
N LEU A 86 -12.88 -12.50 -11.39
CA LEU A 86 -14.12 -11.73 -11.47
C LEU A 86 -13.95 -10.32 -10.91
N ARG A 87 -13.18 -10.14 -9.83
CA ARG A 87 -12.84 -8.79 -9.31
C ARG A 87 -12.08 -7.96 -10.34
N TYR A 88 -11.13 -8.58 -11.03
CA TYR A 88 -10.42 -7.94 -12.12
C TYR A 88 -11.35 -7.56 -13.29
N GLN A 89 -12.28 -8.43 -13.66
CA GLN A 89 -13.29 -8.12 -14.69
C GLN A 89 -14.21 -6.98 -14.28
N GLN A 90 -14.62 -6.92 -13.01
CA GLN A 90 -15.42 -5.80 -12.48
C GLN A 90 -14.65 -4.47 -12.57
N LEU A 91 -13.34 -4.48 -12.32
CA LEU A 91 -12.51 -3.29 -12.48
C LEU A 91 -12.42 -2.84 -13.95
N LEU A 92 -12.26 -3.78 -14.88
CA LEU A 92 -12.29 -3.48 -16.32
C LEU A 92 -13.67 -2.98 -16.78
N PHE A 93 -14.74 -3.44 -16.14
CA PHE A 93 -16.08 -2.94 -16.42
C PHE A 93 -16.21 -1.47 -15.99
N LEU A 94 -15.71 -1.10 -14.81
CA LEU A 94 -15.66 0.30 -14.39
C LEU A 94 -14.85 1.18 -15.36
N ALA A 95 -13.76 0.67 -15.91
CA ALA A 95 -12.96 1.38 -16.91
C ALA A 95 -13.77 1.72 -18.18
N LYS A 96 -14.64 0.80 -18.61
CA LYS A 96 -15.50 0.99 -19.79
C LYS A 96 -16.66 1.95 -19.55
N GLU A 97 -17.20 1.94 -18.33
CA GLU A 97 -18.29 2.85 -17.93
C GLU A 97 -17.81 4.26 -17.60
N LEU A 98 -16.50 4.47 -17.44
CA LEU A 98 -15.95 5.78 -17.13
C LEU A 98 -16.15 6.71 -18.34
N PRO A 99 -16.83 7.87 -18.18
CA PRO A 99 -16.94 8.85 -19.25
C PRO A 99 -15.56 9.27 -19.76
N PRO A 100 -15.40 9.51 -21.07
CA PRO A 100 -14.14 10.05 -21.59
C PRO A 100 -13.87 11.42 -20.96
N MET A 101 -12.63 11.63 -20.53
CA MET A 101 -12.15 12.94 -20.08
C MET A 101 -11.97 13.85 -21.28
N ASP A 102 -12.34 15.12 -21.13
CA ASP A 102 -12.09 16.17 -22.13
C ASP A 102 -10.57 16.27 -22.40
N ASP A 103 -10.19 16.33 -23.68
CA ASP A 103 -8.80 16.45 -24.08
C ASP A 103 -8.18 17.77 -23.62
N ALA A 104 -8.98 18.82 -23.42
CA ALA A 104 -8.53 20.09 -22.84
C ALA A 104 -8.01 19.95 -21.40
N LEU A 105 -8.49 18.94 -20.65
CA LEU A 105 -8.08 18.68 -19.27
C LEU A 105 -6.85 17.76 -19.18
N LYS A 106 -6.37 17.19 -20.30
CA LYS A 106 -5.20 16.29 -20.34
C LYS A 106 -3.89 17.09 -20.38
N THR A 107 -3.72 18.01 -19.44
CA THR A 107 -2.55 18.88 -19.34
C THR A 107 -1.45 18.25 -18.46
N PRO A 108 -0.20 18.73 -18.55
CA PRO A 108 0.88 18.30 -17.66
C PRO A 108 0.55 18.47 -16.17
N GLU A 109 -0.23 19.48 -15.80
CA GLU A 109 -0.64 19.79 -14.42
C GLU A 109 -1.65 18.76 -13.87
N ASN A 110 -2.45 18.16 -14.75
CA ASN A 110 -3.40 17.10 -14.42
C ASN A 110 -2.78 15.70 -14.49
N LYS A 111 -1.51 15.57 -14.87
CA LYS A 111 -0.84 14.28 -14.99
C LYS A 111 -0.43 13.74 -13.62
N VAL A 112 -0.75 12.47 -13.35
CA VAL A 112 -0.33 11.78 -12.13
C VAL A 112 1.13 11.28 -12.30
N PRO A 113 2.07 11.73 -11.45
CA PRO A 113 3.45 11.28 -11.52
C PRO A 113 3.62 9.86 -10.95
N GLY A 114 4.64 9.14 -11.42
CA GLY A 114 5.05 7.85 -10.82
C GLY A 114 4.15 6.66 -11.14
N CYS A 115 3.24 6.77 -12.11
CA CYS A 115 2.47 5.66 -12.64
C CYS A 115 3.21 4.98 -13.81
N LEU A 116 3.11 3.65 -13.92
CA LEU A 116 3.62 2.90 -15.09
C LEU A 116 2.86 3.25 -16.39
N SER A 117 1.61 3.66 -16.23
CA SER A 117 0.68 4.08 -17.27
C SER A 117 0.47 5.57 -17.17
N THR A 118 0.20 6.25 -18.29
CA THR A 118 -0.12 7.67 -18.27
C THR A 118 -1.52 7.85 -17.71
N VAL A 119 -1.64 8.60 -16.63
CA VAL A 119 -2.92 8.92 -15.98
C VAL A 119 -3.09 10.41 -15.85
N PHE A 120 -4.27 10.91 -16.18
CA PHE A 120 -4.69 12.27 -15.92
C PHE A 120 -5.84 12.28 -14.92
N VAL A 121 -5.83 13.23 -14.00
CA VAL A 121 -6.90 13.46 -13.04
C VAL A 121 -7.08 14.95 -12.84
N ASP A 122 -8.33 15.38 -12.97
CA ASP A 122 -8.80 16.72 -12.70
C ASP A 122 -9.75 16.69 -11.50
N VAL A 123 -9.65 17.71 -10.65
CA VAL A 123 -10.39 17.80 -9.40
C VAL A 123 -10.98 19.19 -9.30
N THR A 124 -12.30 19.25 -9.15
CA THR A 124 -13.02 20.49 -8.90
C THR A 124 -13.80 20.35 -7.60
N VAL A 125 -13.97 21.45 -6.88
CA VAL A 125 -14.78 21.50 -5.65
C VAL A 125 -15.92 22.46 -5.91
N ASN A 126 -17.16 21.99 -5.74
CA ASN A 126 -18.35 22.80 -5.95
C ASN A 126 -18.60 23.75 -4.76
N GLU A 127 -19.59 24.63 -4.89
CA GLU A 127 -19.99 25.59 -3.85
C GLU A 127 -20.42 24.92 -2.54
N ASN A 128 -20.89 23.68 -2.60
CA ASN A 128 -21.28 22.88 -1.44
C ASN A 128 -20.08 22.20 -0.74
N GLY A 129 -18.87 22.39 -1.25
CA GLY A 129 -17.65 21.76 -0.73
C GLY A 129 -17.49 20.29 -1.15
N GLU A 130 -18.27 19.82 -2.12
CA GLU A 130 -18.19 18.45 -2.65
C GLU A 130 -17.23 18.39 -3.83
N VAL A 131 -16.49 17.28 -3.91
CA VAL A 131 -15.49 17.04 -4.94
C VAL A 131 -16.13 16.42 -6.17
N ALA A 132 -15.82 16.96 -7.35
CA ALA A 132 -16.09 16.35 -8.64
C ALA A 132 -14.76 16.00 -9.32
N LEU A 133 -14.69 14.78 -9.84
CA LEU A 133 -13.46 14.21 -10.42
C LEU A 133 -13.67 13.84 -11.89
N ALA A 134 -12.69 14.16 -12.72
CA ALA A 134 -12.54 13.61 -14.06
C ALA A 134 -11.17 12.96 -14.19
N GLY A 135 -11.05 11.91 -15.01
CA GLY A 135 -9.77 11.25 -15.19
C GLY A 135 -9.78 10.23 -16.31
N ASP A 136 -8.59 9.96 -16.84
CA ASP A 136 -8.39 8.99 -17.92
C ASP A 136 -7.01 8.34 -17.84
N SER A 137 -6.85 7.21 -18.51
CA SER A 137 -5.59 6.48 -18.55
C SER A 137 -5.45 5.67 -19.83
N ASP A 138 -4.21 5.56 -20.32
CA ASP A 138 -3.86 4.78 -21.52
C ASP A 138 -4.02 3.25 -21.33
N ALA A 139 -3.81 2.76 -20.11
CA ALA A 139 -4.02 1.35 -19.76
C ALA A 139 -5.41 1.09 -19.15
N GLN A 140 -6.11 0.08 -19.66
CA GLN A 140 -7.48 -0.28 -19.25
C GLN A 140 -7.63 -0.60 -17.76
N LEU A 141 -6.65 -1.24 -17.14
CA LEU A 141 -6.73 -1.53 -15.70
C LEU A 141 -6.49 -0.31 -14.83
N THR A 142 -5.51 0.50 -15.20
CA THR A 142 -5.23 1.76 -14.51
C THR A 142 -6.42 2.70 -14.66
N LYS A 143 -7.07 2.70 -15.83
CA LYS A 143 -8.36 3.34 -16.08
C LYS A 143 -9.47 2.81 -15.17
N GLY A 144 -9.52 1.51 -14.92
CA GLY A 144 -10.47 0.92 -13.96
C GLY A 144 -10.21 1.35 -12.51
N LEU A 145 -8.93 1.47 -12.12
CA LEU A 145 -8.52 1.94 -10.79
C LEU A 145 -8.88 3.41 -10.56
N ILE A 146 -8.60 4.29 -11.54
CA ILE A 146 -9.04 5.68 -11.44
C ILE A 146 -10.56 5.79 -11.50
N ALA A 147 -11.25 4.94 -12.27
CA ALA A 147 -12.71 4.91 -12.30
C ALA A 147 -13.33 4.56 -10.93
N LEU A 148 -12.68 3.67 -10.17
CA LEU A 148 -13.08 3.35 -8.79
C LEU A 148 -12.96 4.58 -7.89
N LEU A 149 -11.84 5.32 -7.99
CA LEU A 149 -11.64 6.56 -7.22
C LEU A 149 -12.65 7.65 -7.62
N ILE A 150 -12.83 7.88 -8.92
CA ILE A 150 -13.80 8.86 -9.44
C ILE A 150 -15.20 8.55 -8.95
N LYS A 151 -15.70 7.32 -9.17
CA LYS A 151 -17.06 6.94 -8.74
C LYS A 151 -17.21 6.91 -7.22
N GLY A 152 -16.14 6.58 -6.49
CA GLY A 152 -16.16 6.46 -5.04
C GLY A 152 -16.07 7.81 -4.31
N LEU A 153 -15.40 8.80 -4.88
CA LEU A 153 -15.11 10.09 -4.23
C LEU A 153 -15.91 11.25 -4.81
N SER A 154 -16.48 11.14 -6.03
CA SER A 154 -17.38 12.16 -6.55
C SER A 154 -18.60 12.31 -5.65
N GLY A 155 -18.88 13.55 -5.23
CA GLY A 155 -19.93 13.90 -4.27
C GLY A 155 -19.54 13.75 -2.79
N ALA A 156 -18.30 13.33 -2.49
CA ALA A 156 -17.76 13.39 -1.13
C ALA A 156 -17.31 14.81 -0.81
N THR A 157 -17.35 15.23 0.46
CA THR A 157 -16.81 16.54 0.84
C THR A 157 -15.29 16.55 0.72
N ALA A 158 -14.72 17.73 0.49
CA ALA A 158 -13.26 17.87 0.43
C ALA A 158 -12.57 17.39 1.72
N GLU A 159 -13.20 17.57 2.88
CA GLU A 159 -12.72 17.06 4.17
C GLU A 159 -12.69 15.52 4.22
N GLU A 160 -13.76 14.86 3.74
CA GLU A 160 -13.82 13.40 3.67
C GLU A 160 -12.73 12.84 2.75
N VAL A 161 -12.51 13.47 1.58
CA VAL A 161 -11.46 13.07 0.63
C VAL A 161 -10.08 13.23 1.27
N LEU A 162 -9.81 14.32 1.97
CA LEU A 162 -8.53 14.57 2.63
C LEU A 162 -8.27 13.60 3.79
N ALA A 163 -9.30 13.24 4.56
CA ALA A 163 -9.22 12.31 5.69
C ALA A 163 -9.06 10.83 5.28
N LEU A 164 -9.39 10.47 4.04
CA LEU A 164 -9.41 9.09 3.56
C LEU A 164 -8.06 8.37 3.66
N SER A 165 -7.92 7.28 4.42
CA SER A 165 -6.71 6.44 4.37
C SER A 165 -6.72 5.52 3.15
N ALA A 166 -5.56 4.99 2.73
CA ALA A 166 -5.48 4.06 1.60
C ALA A 166 -5.81 2.59 1.99
N ASP A 167 -6.09 2.31 3.27
CA ASP A 167 -6.26 0.95 3.79
C ASP A 167 -7.47 0.23 3.18
N PHE A 168 -8.45 0.97 2.67
CA PHE A 168 -9.65 0.41 2.04
C PHE A 168 -9.33 -0.44 0.80
N ILE A 169 -8.17 -0.26 0.16
CA ILE A 169 -7.75 -1.08 -0.97
C ILE A 169 -7.56 -2.53 -0.51
N ALA A 170 -6.93 -2.72 0.64
CA ALA A 170 -6.76 -4.05 1.22
C ALA A 170 -8.12 -4.66 1.58
N ASP A 171 -9.03 -3.85 2.12
CA ASP A 171 -10.38 -4.29 2.47
C ASP A 171 -11.25 -4.65 1.26
N SER A 172 -11.05 -3.98 0.12
CA SER A 172 -11.70 -4.32 -1.16
C SER A 172 -11.22 -5.67 -1.71
N GLY A 173 -10.06 -6.15 -1.21
CA GLY A 173 -9.35 -7.33 -1.69
C GLY A 173 -8.63 -7.12 -3.03
N LEU A 174 -8.72 -5.94 -3.65
CA LEU A 174 -8.06 -5.65 -4.92
C LEU A 174 -6.53 -5.75 -4.81
N SER A 175 -5.94 -5.52 -3.64
CA SER A 175 -4.50 -5.64 -3.39
C SER A 175 -3.91 -7.00 -3.81
N VAL A 176 -4.68 -8.09 -3.64
CA VAL A 176 -4.25 -9.45 -4.02
C VAL A 176 -4.27 -9.66 -5.53
N SER A 177 -5.09 -8.90 -6.25
CA SER A 177 -5.28 -9.02 -7.70
C SER A 177 -4.39 -8.06 -8.51
N LEU A 178 -3.75 -7.10 -7.85
CA LEU A 178 -2.93 -6.07 -8.49
C LEU A 178 -1.44 -6.38 -8.32
N THR A 179 -0.67 -6.17 -9.38
CA THR A 179 0.80 -6.19 -9.31
C THR A 179 1.31 -5.02 -8.46
N PRO A 180 2.47 -5.14 -7.79
CA PRO A 180 3.03 -4.07 -6.95
C PRO A 180 3.06 -2.68 -7.62
N GLY A 181 3.50 -2.61 -8.89
CA GLY A 181 3.55 -1.33 -9.63
C GLY A 181 2.18 -0.67 -9.86
N ARG A 182 1.09 -1.44 -9.91
CA ARG A 182 -0.28 -0.91 -10.04
C ARG A 182 -0.82 -0.42 -8.71
N ASN A 183 -0.45 -1.09 -7.61
CA ASN A 183 -0.78 -0.61 -6.28
C ASN A 183 -0.11 0.74 -5.99
N ASN A 184 1.16 0.89 -6.37
CA ASN A 184 1.87 2.17 -6.24
C ASN A 184 1.24 3.26 -7.11
N GLY A 185 0.90 2.93 -8.37
CA GLY A 185 0.15 3.85 -9.23
C GLY A 185 -1.18 4.29 -8.61
N PHE A 186 -1.90 3.38 -7.95
CA PHE A 186 -3.12 3.71 -7.21
C PHE A 186 -2.88 4.71 -6.08
N LEU A 187 -1.85 4.48 -5.26
CA LEU A 187 -1.52 5.39 -4.16
C LEU A 187 -1.14 6.78 -4.68
N ASN A 188 -0.41 6.85 -5.80
CA ASN A 188 -0.07 8.13 -6.46
C ASN A 188 -1.32 8.86 -6.99
N MET A 189 -2.28 8.11 -7.56
CA MET A 189 -3.57 8.68 -7.99
C MET A 189 -4.33 9.29 -6.80
N LEU A 190 -4.45 8.54 -5.70
CA LEU A 190 -5.12 9.03 -4.49
C LEU A 190 -4.41 10.25 -3.88
N GLY A 191 -3.08 10.23 -3.81
CA GLY A 191 -2.28 11.36 -3.33
C GLY A 191 -2.46 12.61 -4.20
N THR A 192 -2.49 12.44 -5.52
CA THR A 192 -2.71 13.55 -6.47
C THR A 192 -4.10 14.15 -6.30
N ILE A 193 -5.14 13.31 -6.15
CA ILE A 193 -6.50 13.78 -5.87
C ILE A 193 -6.52 14.63 -4.60
N LYS A 194 -5.95 14.12 -3.50
CA LYS A 194 -5.90 14.87 -2.23
C LYS A 194 -5.17 16.20 -2.35
N ASN A 195 -4.05 16.24 -3.07
CA ASN A 195 -3.30 17.47 -3.25
C ASN A 195 -4.09 18.50 -4.05
N LYS A 196 -4.69 18.10 -5.16
CA LYS A 196 -5.56 18.97 -5.96
C LYS A 196 -6.82 19.42 -5.21
N THR A 197 -7.42 18.55 -4.39
CA THR A 197 -8.53 18.95 -3.50
C THR A 197 -8.09 20.04 -2.53
N ARG A 198 -6.88 19.95 -1.96
CA ARG A 198 -6.34 20.98 -1.06
C ARG A 198 -6.10 22.30 -1.80
N GLU A 199 -5.55 22.26 -3.00
CA GLU A 199 -5.33 23.44 -3.84
C GLU A 199 -6.66 24.12 -4.21
N ALA A 200 -7.66 23.34 -4.63
CA ALA A 200 -8.98 23.83 -4.99
C ALA A 200 -9.69 24.53 -3.81
N LEU A 201 -9.51 24.04 -2.57
CA LEU A 201 -10.01 24.71 -1.36
C LEU A 201 -9.32 26.05 -1.09
N GLN A 202 -8.04 26.17 -1.44
CA GLN A 202 -7.25 27.39 -1.23
C GLN A 202 -7.57 28.47 -2.28
N SER A 203 -7.92 28.07 -3.50
CA SER A 203 -8.31 29.01 -4.57
C SER A 203 -9.65 29.72 -4.32
N SER A 204 -10.57 29.12 -3.56
CA SER A 204 -11.87 29.73 -3.22
C SER A 204 -11.79 30.84 -2.16
N GLY A 205 -10.62 31.02 -1.53
CA GLY A 205 -10.42 31.94 -0.41
C GLY A 205 -9.45 33.09 -0.67
N ARG A 206 -9.06 33.35 -1.93
CA ARG A 206 -7.97 34.31 -2.22
C ARG A 206 -8.21 35.14 -3.49
N GLU A 207 -9.15 36.08 -3.42
CA GLU A 207 -8.98 37.36 -4.09
C GLU A 207 -8.31 38.34 -3.11
N SER A 208 -7.00 38.50 -3.25
CA SER A 208 -6.23 39.75 -3.11
C SER A 208 -4.76 39.48 -2.73
N SER A 209 -3.89 40.22 -3.40
CA SER A 209 -2.43 40.38 -3.22
C SER A 209 -1.51 39.25 -3.70
N GLU A 210 -1.04 39.44 -4.94
CA GLU A 210 0.29 39.04 -5.40
C GLU A 210 1.43 39.79 -4.68
N SER A 211 2.66 39.30 -4.93
CA SER A 211 4.01 39.81 -4.59
C SER A 211 4.60 39.16 -3.31
N HIS A 212 5.84 38.65 -3.25
CA HIS A 212 7.06 38.80 -4.05
C HIS A 212 8.00 37.58 -3.84
N ALA A 213 8.92 37.40 -4.80
CA ALA A 213 10.29 36.85 -4.69
C ALA A 213 10.44 35.38 -4.26
N ALA A 214 10.96 34.50 -5.12
CA ALA A 214 12.40 34.31 -5.38
C ALA A 214 13.18 34.00 -4.10
N GLU A 215 13.52 32.72 -3.90
CA GLU A 215 14.80 32.36 -3.28
C GLU A 215 15.18 30.95 -3.76
N ALA A 216 16.23 30.91 -4.59
CA ALA A 216 17.10 29.77 -4.68
C ALA A 216 17.98 29.80 -3.44
N ASP A 217 18.18 28.67 -2.76
CA ASP A 217 19.45 28.49 -2.08
C ASP A 217 19.87 27.03 -2.08
N ALA A 218 21.16 26.87 -2.35
CA ALA A 218 21.89 25.64 -2.47
C ALA A 218 22.53 25.32 -1.13
N ILE A 219 22.49 24.06 -0.70
CA ILE A 219 23.58 23.52 0.12
C ILE A 219 23.90 22.13 -0.39
N ALA A 220 24.97 22.06 -1.18
CA ALA A 220 25.78 20.87 -1.32
C ALA A 220 26.74 20.85 -0.12
N GLU A 221 26.72 19.79 0.68
CA GLU A 221 27.84 19.46 1.57
C GLU A 221 28.15 17.96 1.54
N ASP A 222 29.44 17.72 1.68
CA ASP A 222 30.23 16.50 1.54
C ASP A 222 29.59 15.19 1.99
N VAL A 223 29.78 14.16 1.15
CA VAL A 223 29.63 12.76 1.52
C VAL A 223 30.90 12.34 2.24
N SER A 224 30.93 12.47 3.56
CA SER A 224 31.87 11.72 4.40
C SER A 224 31.23 10.40 4.83
N ASP A 225 31.89 9.30 4.47
CA ASP A 225 31.70 7.96 5.00
C ASP A 225 31.47 7.98 6.53
N ASP A 226 30.57 7.11 7.00
CA ASP A 226 30.07 6.94 8.38
C ASP A 226 28.85 7.77 8.82
N VAL A 227 27.67 7.51 8.21
CA VAL A 227 26.38 7.97 8.75
C VAL A 227 25.45 6.78 8.99
N VAL A 228 25.66 6.08 10.11
CA VAL A 228 24.62 5.26 10.75
C VAL A 228 24.15 6.04 11.96
N ASP A 229 23.09 6.82 11.80
CA ASP A 229 22.44 7.53 12.90
C ASP A 229 21.49 6.56 13.61
N PRO A 230 21.76 6.15 14.88
CA PRO A 230 20.90 5.24 15.62
C PRO A 230 19.52 5.83 15.92
N SER A 231 19.33 7.14 15.75
CA SER A 231 18.03 7.81 15.90
C SER A 231 17.14 7.68 14.66
N ARG A 232 17.68 7.22 13.52
CA ARG A 232 17.00 7.09 12.22
C ARG A 232 17.21 5.70 11.60
N PRO A 233 16.58 4.65 12.16
CA PRO A 233 16.85 3.27 11.78
C PRO A 233 16.39 2.94 10.35
N VAL A 234 15.26 3.51 9.88
CA VAL A 234 14.74 3.24 8.54
C VAL A 234 15.58 3.95 7.49
N TYR A 235 15.91 5.23 7.73
CA TYR A 235 16.82 5.98 6.86
C TYR A 235 18.16 5.25 6.68
N SER A 236 18.77 4.82 7.79
CA SER A 236 20.05 4.12 7.77
C SER A 236 19.98 2.79 7.01
N ALA A 237 18.87 2.05 7.14
CA ALA A 237 18.64 0.82 6.38
C ALA A 237 18.54 1.07 4.87
N ILE A 238 17.80 2.11 4.46
CA ILE A 238 17.66 2.53 3.06
C ILE A 238 19.03 2.89 2.47
N VAL A 239 19.80 3.74 3.15
CA VAL A 239 21.14 4.15 2.69
C VAL A 239 21.99 2.89 2.46
N ARG A 240 22.09 2.01 3.46
CA ARG A 240 22.91 0.80 3.38
C ARG A 240 22.53 -0.12 2.22
N LYS A 241 21.23 -0.30 1.95
CA LYS A 241 20.75 -1.18 0.88
C LYS A 241 20.97 -0.57 -0.51
N LEU A 242 20.81 0.75 -0.64
CA LEU A 242 21.01 1.44 -1.92
C LEU A 242 22.49 1.61 -2.29
N GLN A 243 23.43 1.48 -1.35
CA GLN A 243 24.86 1.45 -1.65
C GLN A 243 25.26 0.32 -2.64
N VAL A 244 24.49 -0.77 -2.71
CA VAL A 244 24.72 -1.86 -3.68
C VAL A 244 24.67 -1.35 -5.13
N LEU A 245 23.89 -0.30 -5.39
CA LEU A 245 23.75 0.31 -6.70
C LEU A 245 24.90 1.25 -7.07
N LYS A 246 25.89 1.42 -6.18
CA LYS A 246 27.03 2.33 -6.33
C LYS A 246 26.60 3.71 -6.86
N PRO A 247 25.70 4.40 -6.15
CA PRO A 247 25.18 5.66 -6.63
C PRO A 247 26.27 6.73 -6.66
N THR A 248 26.34 7.48 -7.75
CA THR A 248 27.13 8.70 -7.86
C THR A 248 26.48 9.83 -7.07
N VAL A 249 25.14 9.85 -7.01
CA VAL A 249 24.36 10.77 -6.18
C VAL A 249 23.23 9.98 -5.52
N LEU A 250 23.13 10.09 -4.20
CA LEU A 250 22.05 9.53 -3.41
C LEU A 250 21.49 10.61 -2.49
N GLU A 251 20.26 11.02 -2.74
CA GLU A 251 19.52 11.92 -1.86
C GLU A 251 18.29 11.20 -1.33
N ILE A 252 18.11 11.23 -0.02
CA ILE A 252 16.95 10.65 0.65
C ILE A 252 16.33 11.77 1.49
N ARG A 253 15.09 12.11 1.16
CA ARG A 253 14.28 13.08 1.88
C ARG A 253 13.18 12.33 2.64
N ASP A 254 13.02 12.70 3.90
CA ASP A 254 12.00 12.15 4.78
C ASP A 254 10.89 13.19 4.96
N ASP A 255 9.73 12.94 4.33
CA ASP A 255 8.59 13.86 4.35
C ASP A 255 7.58 13.50 5.45
N SER A 256 7.92 12.55 6.33
CA SER A 256 7.07 12.08 7.41
C SER A 256 6.67 13.17 8.41
N ALA A 257 7.47 14.24 8.52
CA ALA A 257 7.20 15.40 9.38
C ALA A 257 5.99 16.23 8.91
N SER A 258 5.57 16.14 7.64
CA SER A 258 4.40 16.87 7.13
C SER A 258 3.06 16.38 7.73
N HIS A 259 3.09 15.33 8.56
CA HIS A 259 1.94 14.74 9.26
C HIS A 259 2.13 14.66 10.78
N ALA A 260 3.19 15.26 11.33
CA ALA A 260 3.49 15.29 12.76
C ALA A 260 2.51 16.22 13.52
N GLY A 261 1.29 15.72 13.77
CA GLY A 261 0.27 16.47 14.50
C GLY A 261 -1.13 15.84 14.51
N HIS A 262 -1.40 14.86 13.65
CA HIS A 262 -2.70 14.19 13.61
C HIS A 262 -2.72 12.89 14.45
N ALA A 263 -3.90 12.49 14.92
CA ALA A 263 -4.11 11.42 15.90
C ALA A 263 -3.54 10.03 15.49
N GLY A 264 -3.18 9.83 14.22
CA GLY A 264 -2.47 8.65 13.72
C GLY A 264 -0.95 8.64 13.95
N ALA A 265 -0.35 9.74 14.41
CA ALA A 265 1.08 9.84 14.71
C ALA A 265 1.47 9.21 16.07
N LYS A 266 0.50 8.74 16.85
CA LYS A 266 0.77 8.02 18.11
C LYS A 266 1.18 6.58 17.81
N GLY A 267 2.48 6.37 17.61
CA GLY A 267 3.10 5.03 17.60
C GLY A 267 3.94 4.68 16.37
N LEU A 268 4.06 5.59 15.39
CA LEU A 268 4.95 5.44 14.23
C LEU A 268 6.15 6.38 14.43
N ASN A 269 7.37 5.87 14.24
CA ASN A 269 8.64 6.57 14.52
C ASN A 269 8.93 7.78 13.61
N GLY A 270 7.91 8.41 13.00
CA GLY A 270 8.10 9.57 12.14
C GLY A 270 8.94 9.28 10.89
N GLU A 271 9.05 8.02 10.46
CA GLU A 271 9.85 7.56 9.31
C GLU A 271 8.98 6.66 8.41
N SER A 272 7.95 7.22 7.76
CA SER A 272 6.97 6.47 6.95
C SER A 272 6.84 6.95 5.50
N HIS A 273 7.29 8.17 5.18
CA HIS A 273 7.24 8.75 3.84
C HIS A 273 8.64 9.16 3.38
N PHE A 274 9.12 8.53 2.30
CA PHE A 274 10.44 8.81 1.75
C PHE A 274 10.37 9.21 0.27
N ALA A 275 11.18 10.22 -0.08
CA ALA A 275 11.49 10.56 -1.45
C ALA A 275 12.98 10.30 -1.69
N ILE A 276 13.29 9.42 -2.63
CA ILE A 276 14.64 8.98 -2.94
C ILE A 276 15.00 9.39 -4.36
N ARG A 277 16.13 10.08 -4.50
CA ARG A 277 16.79 10.33 -5.79
C ARG A 277 18.09 9.53 -5.85
N VAL A 278 18.19 8.65 -6.84
CA VAL A 278 19.36 7.80 -7.06
C VAL A 278 19.89 8.04 -8.46
N VAL A 279 21.16 8.43 -8.56
CA VAL A 279 21.90 8.51 -9.82
C VAL A 279 22.97 7.44 -9.81
N SER A 280 22.96 6.55 -10.79
CA SER A 280 23.95 5.46 -10.90
C SER A 280 24.28 5.14 -12.35
N SER A 281 25.54 4.77 -12.60
CA SER A 281 25.98 4.24 -13.89
C SER A 281 25.37 2.87 -14.21
N MET A 282 24.91 2.11 -13.21
CA MET A 282 24.24 0.81 -13.41
C MET A 282 22.87 0.94 -14.10
N PHE A 283 22.34 2.15 -14.19
CA PHE A 283 21.04 2.42 -14.81
C PHE A 283 21.11 2.66 -16.32
N SER A 284 22.30 2.77 -16.91
CA SER A 284 22.51 3.10 -18.33
C SER A 284 21.86 2.09 -19.28
N GLU A 285 21.89 0.80 -18.92
CA GLU A 285 21.31 -0.28 -19.74
C GLU A 285 19.88 -0.67 -19.35
N LEU A 286 19.30 -0.01 -18.34
CA LEU A 286 17.99 -0.36 -17.81
C LEU A 286 16.94 0.67 -18.19
N SER A 287 15.76 0.21 -18.61
CA SER A 287 14.58 1.06 -18.75
C SER A 287 14.17 1.65 -17.40
N VAL A 288 13.53 2.82 -17.40
CA VAL A 288 13.01 3.49 -16.18
C VAL A 288 12.24 2.52 -15.28
N VAL A 289 11.35 1.71 -15.83
CA VAL A 289 10.57 0.73 -15.07
C VAL A 289 11.45 -0.31 -14.37
N LYS A 290 12.44 -0.88 -15.08
CA LYS A 290 13.40 -1.83 -14.50
C LYS A 290 14.25 -1.20 -13.40
N ARG A 291 14.65 0.07 -13.53
CA ARG A 291 15.37 0.80 -12.48
C ARG A 291 14.53 0.91 -11.20
N HIS A 292 13.26 1.26 -11.34
CA HIS A 292 12.33 1.33 -10.21
C HIS A 292 12.11 -0.05 -9.57
N GLN A 293 11.90 -1.10 -10.39
CA GLN A 293 11.76 -2.48 -9.90
C GLN A 293 12.98 -2.93 -9.08
N LEU A 294 14.19 -2.59 -9.54
CA LEU A 294 15.43 -2.92 -8.84
C LEU A 294 15.50 -2.25 -7.46
N ILE A 295 15.15 -0.96 -7.37
CA ILE A 295 15.12 -0.21 -6.12
C ILE A 295 14.06 -0.77 -5.16
N TYR A 296 12.87 -1.10 -5.67
CA TYR A 296 11.82 -1.74 -4.86
C TYR A 296 12.25 -3.11 -4.34
N ALA A 297 12.96 -3.91 -5.14
CA ALA A 297 13.45 -5.21 -4.71
C ALA A 297 14.48 -5.11 -3.58
N LEU A 298 15.32 -4.08 -3.59
CA LEU A 298 16.29 -3.84 -2.52
C LEU A 298 15.63 -3.38 -1.23
N LEU A 299 14.59 -2.56 -1.32
CA LEU A 299 13.87 -1.97 -0.19
C LEU A 299 12.63 -2.77 0.24
N GLU A 300 12.45 -4.00 -0.27
CA GLU A 300 11.21 -4.76 -0.08
C GLU A 300 10.90 -5.02 1.40
N ASP A 301 11.92 -5.28 2.22
CA ASP A 301 11.72 -5.56 3.65
C ASP A 301 11.26 -4.32 4.42
N GLU A 302 11.86 -3.15 4.15
CA GLU A 302 11.49 -1.89 4.79
C GLU A 302 10.11 -1.41 4.32
N MET A 303 9.73 -1.71 3.06
CA MET A 303 8.40 -1.43 2.51
C MET A 303 7.29 -2.28 3.15
N ARG A 304 7.61 -3.45 3.70
CA ARG A 304 6.61 -4.28 4.40
C ARG A 304 6.33 -3.79 5.81
N ASP A 305 7.35 -3.28 6.49
CA ASP A 305 7.30 -3.08 7.94
C ASP A 305 7.35 -1.61 8.37
N SER A 306 7.83 -0.67 7.53
CA SER A 306 8.11 0.71 7.98
C SER A 306 7.73 1.81 6.97
N ILE A 307 8.01 1.62 5.68
CA ILE A 307 7.75 2.63 4.64
C ILE A 307 6.32 2.49 4.10
N HIS A 308 5.53 3.55 4.21
CA HIS A 308 4.14 3.59 3.76
C HIS A 308 4.00 4.20 2.36
N ALA A 309 4.87 5.15 2.00
CA ALA A 309 4.92 5.72 0.66
C ALA A 309 6.38 6.03 0.26
N LEU A 310 6.72 5.69 -0.99
CA LEU A 310 8.06 5.85 -1.54
C LEU A 310 8.00 6.51 -2.92
N GLN A 311 8.50 7.74 -3.02
CA GLN A 311 8.73 8.42 -4.29
C GLN A 311 10.16 8.13 -4.76
N ILE A 312 10.31 7.67 -6.01
CA ILE A 312 11.62 7.30 -6.56
C ILE A 312 11.91 8.14 -7.80
N LYS A 313 13.11 8.72 -7.86
CA LYS A 313 13.70 9.28 -9.08
C LYS A 313 15.00 8.53 -9.36
N ALA A 314 14.98 7.63 -10.36
CA ALA A 314 16.13 6.83 -10.76
C ALA A 314 16.70 7.31 -12.10
N LEU A 315 17.85 7.99 -12.07
CA LEU A 315 18.45 8.64 -13.23
C LEU A 315 19.81 8.04 -13.57
N THR A 316 20.14 8.00 -14.86
CA THR A 316 21.53 7.80 -15.29
C THR A 316 22.37 9.04 -15.04
N VAL A 317 23.69 8.89 -15.09
CA VAL A 317 24.64 10.02 -15.00
C VAL A 317 24.33 11.05 -16.10
N ASP A 318 24.15 10.59 -17.35
CA ASP A 318 23.84 11.46 -18.49
C ASP A 318 22.50 12.20 -18.34
N GLU A 319 21.46 11.54 -17.80
CA GLU A 319 20.17 12.18 -17.53
C GLU A 319 20.27 13.19 -16.38
N HIS A 320 21.08 12.89 -15.36
CA HIS A 320 21.31 13.82 -14.26
C HIS A 320 22.02 15.09 -14.74
N ASP A 321 23.04 14.95 -15.58
CA ASP A 321 23.79 16.09 -16.13
C ASP A 321 22.89 16.98 -17.01
N LYS A 322 22.01 16.38 -17.81
CA LYS A 322 21.01 17.12 -18.59
C LYS A 322 20.03 17.90 -17.73
N VAL A 323 19.56 17.31 -16.63
CA VAL A 323 18.64 17.98 -15.70
C VAL A 323 19.33 19.08 -14.90
N LYS A 324 20.64 18.94 -14.62
CA LYS A 324 21.43 19.95 -13.92
C LYS A 324 21.80 21.15 -14.80
N ALA A 325 21.82 20.95 -16.12
CA ALA A 325 22.14 21.98 -17.10
C ALA A 325 20.92 22.83 -17.56
N LEU A 326 19.72 22.51 -17.06
CA LEU A 326 18.46 23.23 -17.30
C LEU A 326 18.11 24.09 -16.08
#